data_AF-A0A535HSR9-F1
#
_entry.id   AF-A0A535HSR9-F1
#
_cell.length_a   1.000
_cell.length_b   1.000
_cell.length_c   1.000
_cell.angle_alpha   90.00
_cell.angle_beta   90.00
_cell.angle_gamma   90.00
#
_symmetry.space_group_name_H-M   'P 1'
#
loop_
_entity.id
_entity.type
_entity.pdbx_description
1 polymer ?
#
loop_
_entity_poly.entity_id
_entity_poly.type
_entity_poly.pdbx_seq_one_letter_code
_entity_poly.pdbx_strand_id
1 'polypeptide(L)'
;MVADRTARGDLGADSVMRELRRRADDDYASPPAQHERGRHQVDLPDLGLRVSLTRNRYPDRPDGVDQYAVTISRLALDTPPEEGQTRRALSAAFGEEGASLARERPSAGLVRMFRVPAGEVTGP
;
A
#
# COMPACT_ATOMS: atom_id res chain seq x y z
N MET A 1 8.93 16.94 30.08
CA MET A 1 7.91 17.19 29.03
C MET A 1 8.55 16.79 27.71
N VAL A 2 8.31 15.55 27.25
CA VAL A 2 8.87 15.03 26.00
C VAL A 2 7.70 14.94 25.03
N ALA A 3 7.52 16.00 24.24
CA ALA A 3 6.53 16.02 23.16
C ALA A 3 7.28 16.10 21.83
N ASP A 4 6.78 15.34 20.87
CA ASP A 4 6.74 15.74 19.47
C ASP A 4 8.03 15.63 18.65
N ARG A 5 8.54 14.40 18.46
CA ARG A 5 9.41 14.09 17.31
C ARG A 5 8.87 12.98 16.39
N THR A 6 7.85 12.25 16.83
CA THR A 6 7.18 11.17 16.09
C THR A 6 6.13 11.69 15.10
N ALA A 7 5.35 12.71 15.48
CA ALA A 7 4.24 13.22 14.65
C ALA A 7 4.68 13.79 13.28
N ARG A 8 5.91 14.31 13.18
CA ARG A 8 6.39 14.97 11.95
C ARG A 8 6.79 13.99 10.85
N GLY A 9 7.28 12.79 11.21
CA GLY A 9 7.55 11.71 10.25
C GLY A 9 6.28 10.97 9.84
N ASP A 10 5.35 10.83 10.79
CA ASP A 10 4.09 10.11 10.58
C ASP A 10 3.18 10.76 9.52
N LEU A 11 3.08 12.09 9.51
CA LEU A 11 2.33 12.84 8.50
C LEU A 11 2.91 12.71 7.08
N GLY A 12 4.23 12.49 6.99
CA GLY A 12 4.94 12.33 5.72
C GLY A 12 4.61 10.99 5.07
N ALA A 13 4.79 9.89 5.81
CA ALA A 13 4.50 8.54 5.32
C ALA A 13 3.01 8.39 4.91
N ASP A 14 2.10 8.93 5.72
CA ASP A 14 0.67 8.88 5.45
C ASP A 14 0.29 9.59 4.15
N SER A 15 0.85 10.78 3.93
CA SER A 15 0.59 11.56 2.73
C SER A 15 1.20 10.90 1.48
N VAL A 16 2.39 10.30 1.61
CA VAL A 16 3.02 9.52 0.54
C VAL A 16 2.19 8.29 0.17
N MET A 17 1.63 7.60 1.15
CA MET A 17 0.79 6.42 0.90
C MET A 17 -0.56 6.76 0.27
N ARG A 18 -1.20 7.85 0.71
CA ARG A 18 -2.41 8.38 0.05
C ARG A 18 -2.13 8.77 -1.40
N GLU A 19 -1.01 9.44 -1.64
CA GLU A 19 -0.58 9.82 -2.98
C GLU A 19 -0.32 8.60 -3.88
N LEU A 20 0.37 7.59 -3.35
CA LEU A 20 0.62 6.34 -4.06
C LEU A 20 -0.69 5.64 -4.44
N ARG A 21 -1.65 5.59 -3.51
CA ARG A 21 -2.99 5.04 -3.79
C ARG A 21 -3.68 5.82 -4.89
N ARG A 22 -3.69 7.17 -4.82
CA ARG A 22 -4.31 8.02 -5.84
C ARG A 22 -3.76 7.74 -7.23
N ARG A 23 -2.44 7.58 -7.38
CA ARG A 23 -1.81 7.23 -8.67
C ARG A 23 -2.28 5.87 -9.20
N ALA A 24 -2.50 4.89 -8.32
CA ALA A 24 -3.03 3.60 -8.73
C ALA A 24 -4.51 3.68 -9.14
N ASP A 25 -5.30 4.55 -8.51
CA ASP A 25 -6.67 4.84 -8.91
C ASP A 25 -6.70 5.57 -10.27
N ASP A 26 -5.83 6.56 -10.47
CA ASP A 26 -5.72 7.31 -11.73
C ASP A 26 -5.33 6.38 -12.89
N ASP A 27 -4.33 5.52 -12.70
CA ASP A 27 -3.90 4.57 -13.74
C ASP A 27 -4.95 3.49 -14.01
N TYR A 28 -5.76 3.12 -13.02
CA TYR A 28 -6.89 2.23 -13.23
C TYR A 28 -8.00 2.91 -14.05
N ALA A 29 -8.29 4.18 -13.77
CA ALA A 29 -9.33 4.95 -14.46
C ALA A 29 -8.92 5.40 -15.86
N SER A 30 -7.64 5.74 -16.03
CA SER A 30 -7.04 6.25 -17.27
C SER A 30 -5.65 5.62 -17.47
N PRO A 31 -5.59 4.37 -17.97
CA PRO A 31 -4.34 3.66 -18.17
C PRO A 31 -3.38 4.46 -19.06
N PRO A 32 -2.13 4.72 -18.62
CA PRO A 32 -1.20 5.51 -19.39
C PRO A 32 -0.74 4.74 -20.64
N ALA A 33 -0.54 5.45 -21.74
CA ALA A 33 -0.03 4.85 -22.98
C ALA A 33 1.40 4.29 -22.82
N GLN A 34 2.17 4.80 -21.84
CA GLN A 34 3.49 4.30 -21.47
C GLN A 34 3.56 4.09 -19.96
N HIS A 35 4.04 2.91 -19.54
CA HIS A 35 4.18 2.58 -18.13
C HIS A 35 5.53 3.07 -17.62
N GLU A 36 5.52 4.08 -16.76
CA GLU A 36 6.73 4.58 -16.09
C GLU A 36 7.19 3.57 -15.01
N ARG A 37 8.46 3.15 -15.06
CA ARG A 37 9.02 2.23 -14.07
C ARG A 37 9.05 2.90 -12.69
N GLY A 38 8.53 2.22 -11.68
CA GLY A 38 8.55 2.68 -10.29
C GLY A 38 7.45 3.69 -9.92
N ARG A 39 6.56 4.07 -10.84
CA ARG A 39 5.41 4.98 -10.58
C ARG A 39 4.53 4.54 -9.41
N HIS A 40 4.42 3.23 -9.24
CA HIS A 40 3.63 2.57 -8.22
C HIS A 40 4.45 2.11 -7.01
N GLN A 41 5.67 2.61 -6.84
CA GLN A 41 6.55 2.26 -5.75
C GLN A 41 7.04 3.49 -5.00
N VAL A 42 7.07 3.42 -3.69
CA VAL A 42 7.64 4.45 -2.81
C VAL A 42 8.48 3.81 -1.72
N ASP A 43 9.51 4.55 -1.30
CA ASP A 43 10.27 4.23 -0.10
C ASP A 43 9.72 5.08 1.05
N LEU A 44 9.56 4.45 2.21
CA LEU A 44 9.13 5.07 3.46
C LEU A 44 10.30 4.94 4.47
N PRO A 45 11.30 5.84 4.42
CA PRO A 45 12.50 5.74 5.25
C PRO A 45 12.19 5.68 6.74
N ASP A 46 11.19 6.44 7.18
CA ASP A 46 10.76 6.50 8.59
C ASP A 46 10.20 5.17 9.11
N LEU A 47 9.70 4.32 8.20
CA LEU A 47 9.24 2.97 8.52
C LEU A 47 10.26 1.89 8.14
N GLY A 48 11.34 2.25 7.45
CA GLY A 48 12.29 1.31 6.88
C GLY A 48 11.68 0.41 5.79
N LEU A 49 10.60 0.87 5.13
CA LEU A 49 9.83 0.07 4.18
C LEU A 49 9.95 0.57 2.73
N ARG A 50 9.74 -0.35 1.79
CA ARG A 50 9.40 -0.09 0.40
C ARG A 50 8.01 -0.66 0.13
N VAL A 51 7.15 0.13 -0.49
CA VAL A 51 5.78 -0.27 -0.80
C VAL A 51 5.53 -0.12 -2.29
N SER A 52 4.96 -1.15 -2.91
CA SER A 52 4.41 -1.10 -4.26
C SER A 52 2.90 -1.30 -4.22
N LEU A 53 2.14 -0.50 -4.98
CA LEU A 53 0.67 -0.52 -4.97
C LEU A 53 0.10 -0.32 -6.37
N THR A 54 -0.71 -1.27 -6.83
CA THR A 54 -1.41 -1.20 -8.13
C THR A 54 -2.88 -1.58 -7.96
N ARG A 55 -3.80 -1.00 -8.73
CA ARG A 55 -5.21 -1.40 -8.76
C ARG A 55 -5.52 -2.04 -10.11
N ASN A 56 -6.09 -3.25 -10.10
CA ASN A 56 -6.44 -3.96 -11.32
C ASN A 56 -7.91 -4.43 -11.28
N ARG A 57 -8.55 -4.44 -12.45
CA ARG A 57 -9.75 -5.27 -12.67
C ARG A 57 -9.28 -6.71 -12.72
N TYR A 58 -9.69 -7.54 -11.77
CA TYR A 58 -9.44 -8.97 -11.91
C TYR A 58 -10.45 -9.54 -12.92
N PRO A 59 -10.01 -10.15 -14.04
CA PRO A 59 -10.93 -10.62 -15.05
C PRO A 59 -11.77 -11.84 -14.62
N ASP A 60 -11.43 -12.51 -13.52
CA ASP A 60 -11.92 -13.88 -13.25
C ASP A 60 -12.57 -14.10 -11.87
N ARG A 61 -13.10 -13.05 -11.22
CA ARG A 61 -13.93 -13.24 -10.03
C ARG A 61 -15.42 -13.03 -10.32
N PRO A 62 -16.31 -13.94 -9.91
CA PRO A 62 -17.76 -13.78 -10.09
C PRO A 62 -18.35 -12.63 -9.27
N ASP A 63 -17.62 -12.13 -8.26
CA ASP A 63 -18.03 -10.97 -7.46
C ASP A 63 -17.74 -9.63 -8.15
N GLY A 64 -16.93 -9.59 -9.22
CA GLY A 64 -16.60 -8.39 -9.97
C GLY A 64 -15.87 -7.30 -9.16
N VAL A 65 -15.34 -7.62 -7.97
CA VAL A 65 -14.77 -6.61 -7.07
C VAL A 65 -13.35 -6.25 -7.49
N ASP A 66 -13.14 -4.98 -7.82
CA ASP A 66 -11.81 -4.40 -8.03
C ASP A 66 -10.91 -4.60 -6.81
N GLN A 67 -9.61 -4.81 -7.03
CA GLN A 67 -8.66 -5.00 -5.93
C GLN A 67 -7.36 -4.24 -6.13
N TYR A 68 -6.80 -3.79 -5.01
CA TYR A 68 -5.41 -3.39 -4.93
C TYR A 68 -4.52 -4.61 -4.72
N ALA A 69 -3.37 -4.61 -5.39
CA ALA A 69 -2.22 -5.44 -5.08
C ALA A 69 -1.23 -4.57 -4.32
N VAL A 70 -0.86 -4.97 -3.10
CA VAL A 70 0.13 -4.26 -2.29
C VAL A 70 1.30 -5.20 -2.03
N THR A 71 2.52 -4.76 -2.29
CA THR A 71 3.74 -5.48 -1.91
C THR A 71 4.53 -4.61 -0.96
N ILE A 72 4.93 -5.16 0.18
CA ILE A 72 5.65 -4.46 1.23
C ILE A 72 6.93 -5.24 1.52
N SER A 73 8.07 -4.56 1.53
CA SER A 73 9.36 -5.12 1.91
C SER A 73 10.13 -4.16 2.80
N ARG A 74 11.13 -4.65 3.53
CA ARG A 74 12.11 -3.75 4.16
C ARG A 74 13.00 -3.15 3.07
N LEU A 75 13.52 -1.94 3.31
CA LEU A 75 14.50 -1.32 2.41
C LEU A 75 15.78 -2.16 2.30
N ALA A 76 16.21 -2.76 3.41
CA ALA A 76 17.41 -3.57 3.48
C ALA A 76 17.26 -4.99 2.90
N LEU A 77 16.03 -5.47 2.68
CA LEU A 77 15.73 -6.82 2.19
C LEU A 77 16.48 -7.93 2.96
N ASP A 78 16.62 -7.75 4.27
CA ASP A 78 17.32 -8.65 5.19
C ASP A 78 16.35 -9.60 5.90
N THR A 79 15.18 -9.08 6.27
CA THR A 79 14.10 -9.78 6.96
C THR A 79 12.73 -9.35 6.39
N PRO A 80 11.68 -10.16 6.57
CA PRO A 80 10.33 -9.71 6.22
C PRO A 80 9.91 -8.51 7.08
N PRO A 81 9.08 -7.59 6.55
CA PRO A 81 8.46 -6.52 7.33
C PRO A 81 7.67 -7.04 8.52
N GLU A 82 7.76 -6.33 9.65
CA GLU A 82 6.97 -6.66 10.84
C GLU A 82 5.48 -6.40 10.62
N GLU A 83 4.63 -7.09 11.38
CA GLU A 83 3.18 -6.95 11.28
C GLU A 83 2.71 -5.53 11.57
N GLY A 84 3.22 -4.90 12.63
CA GLY A 84 2.86 -3.52 12.98
C GLY A 84 3.23 -2.51 11.88
N GLN A 85 4.43 -2.64 11.29
CA GLN A 85 4.89 -1.77 10.20
C GLN A 85 4.02 -1.93 8.96
N THR A 86 3.71 -3.18 8.62
CA THR A 86 2.87 -3.53 7.48
C THR A 86 1.46 -2.98 7.64
N ARG A 87 0.86 -3.18 8.82
CA ARG A 87 -0.47 -2.66 9.15
C ARG A 87 -0.51 -1.14 9.06
N ARG A 88 0.52 -0.47 9.58
CA ARG A 88 0.63 0.98 9.51
C ARG A 88 0.65 1.51 8.07
N ALA A 89 1.41 0.89 7.18
CA ALA A 89 1.43 1.27 5.76
C ALA A 89 0.07 1.04 5.06
N LEU A 90 -0.64 -0.04 5.41
CA LEU A 90 -1.98 -0.32 4.90
C LEU A 90 -3.00 0.71 5.40
N SER A 91 -3.02 1.02 6.69
CA SER A 91 -3.89 2.04 7.27
C SER A 91 -3.65 3.42 6.65
N ALA A 92 -2.39 3.77 6.39
CA ALA A 92 -2.02 5.02 5.74
C ALA A 92 -2.60 5.17 4.33
N ALA A 93 -2.66 4.10 3.54
CA ALA A 93 -3.22 4.13 2.18
C ALA A 93 -4.76 3.98 2.16
N PHE A 94 -5.32 3.12 3.01
CA PHE A 94 -6.71 2.65 2.88
C PHE A 94 -7.59 2.97 4.09
N GLY A 95 -7.07 3.65 5.11
CA GLY A 95 -7.74 3.79 6.40
C GLY A 95 -7.77 2.47 7.19
N GLU A 96 -8.24 2.52 8.44
CA GLU A 96 -8.31 1.34 9.31
C GLU A 96 -9.24 0.25 8.76
N GLU A 97 -10.36 0.65 8.14
CA GLU A 97 -11.30 -0.29 7.53
C GLU A 97 -10.64 -1.05 6.38
N GLY A 98 -10.03 -0.34 5.42
CA GLY A 98 -9.33 -0.98 4.32
C GLY A 98 -8.14 -1.84 4.77
N ALA A 99 -7.41 -1.41 5.80
CA ALA A 99 -6.36 -2.22 6.41
C ALA A 99 -6.90 -3.50 7.05
N SER A 100 -8.09 -3.47 7.67
CA SER A 100 -8.74 -4.65 8.25
C SER A 100 -9.24 -5.65 7.21
N LEU A 101 -9.59 -5.16 6.01
CA LEU A 101 -10.03 -5.96 4.87
C LEU A 101 -8.85 -6.54 4.08
N ALA A 102 -7.61 -6.09 4.34
CA ALA A 102 -6.42 -6.57 3.67
C ALA A 102 -6.20 -8.07 3.93
N ARG A 103 -6.06 -8.84 2.85
CA ARG A 103 -5.78 -10.27 2.89
C ARG A 103 -4.37 -10.55 2.40
N GLU A 104 -3.54 -11.09 3.29
CA GLU A 104 -2.20 -11.52 2.94
C GLU A 104 -2.27 -12.70 1.95
N ARG A 105 -1.38 -12.66 0.96
CA ARG A 105 -1.18 -13.72 -0.03
C ARG A 105 0.13 -14.45 0.28
N PRO A 106 0.19 -15.76 0.00
CA PRO A 106 1.44 -16.50 0.08
C PRO A 106 2.53 -15.79 -0.72
N SER A 107 3.66 -15.57 -0.08
CA SER A 107 4.81 -14.84 -0.60
C SER A 107 6.08 -15.58 -0.19
N ALA A 108 7.12 -15.52 -1.02
CA ALA A 108 8.41 -16.09 -0.69
C ALA A 108 9.26 -15.10 0.13
N GLY A 109 9.58 -15.49 1.37
CA GLY A 109 10.70 -14.95 2.15
C GLY A 109 10.52 -13.54 2.72
N LEU A 110 10.98 -12.53 1.97
CA LEU A 110 11.33 -11.20 2.49
C LEU A 110 10.32 -10.10 2.18
N VAL A 111 9.23 -10.45 1.49
CA VAL A 111 8.18 -9.52 1.10
C VAL A 111 6.84 -10.03 1.61
N ARG A 112 5.94 -9.10 1.93
CA ARG A 112 4.55 -9.41 2.27
C ARG A 112 3.65 -8.85 1.18
N MET A 113 2.74 -9.69 0.68
CA MET A 113 1.85 -9.32 -0.41
C MET A 113 0.41 -9.33 0.09
N PHE A 114 -0.36 -8.29 -0.23
CA PHE A 114 -1.74 -8.14 0.20
C PHE A 114 -2.67 -7.88 -0.98
N ARG A 115 -3.91 -8.33 -0.81
CA ARG A 115 -5.06 -7.89 -1.60
C ARG A 115 -5.99 -7.07 -0.73
N VAL A 116 -6.41 -5.91 -1.23
CA VAL A 116 -7.38 -5.04 -0.57
C VAL A 116 -8.54 -4.80 -1.53
N PRO A 117 -9.80 -5.10 -1.15
CA PRO A 117 -10.97 -4.77 -1.97
C PRO A 117 -11.05 -3.25 -2.23
N ALA A 118 -11.38 -2.82 -3.44
CA ALA A 118 -11.48 -1.39 -3.76
C ALA A 118 -12.92 -0.84 -3.64
N GLY A 119 -13.94 -1.69 -3.74
CA GLY A 119 -15.35 -1.31 -3.64
C GLY A 119 -15.83 -1.03 -2.21
N GLU A 120 -15.09 -1.47 -1.19
CA GLU A 120 -15.40 -1.27 0.23
C GLU A 120 -14.55 -0.16 0.86
N VAL A 121 -13.55 0.37 0.13
CA VAL A 121 -12.65 1.43 0.62
C VAL A 121 -13.17 2.79 0.14
N THR A 122 -14.29 3.21 0.73
CA THR A 122 -14.94 4.48 0.40
C THR A 122 -14.29 5.65 1.16
N GLY A 123 -13.01 5.92 0.88
CA GLY A 123 -12.27 7.09 1.40
C GLY A 123 -12.12 7.17 2.94
N PRO A 124 -11.32 8.11 3.47
CA PRO A 124 -11.39 8.50 4.88
C PRO A 124 -12.68 9.25 5.20
#